data_AF-A0A354C166-F1
#
_entry.id   AF-A0A354C166-F1
#
_cell.length_a   1.000
_cell.length_b   1.000
_cell.length_c   1.000
_cell.angle_alpha   90.00
_cell.angle_beta   90.00
_cell.angle_gamma   90.00
#
_symmetry.space_group_name_H-M   'P 1'
#
loop_
_entity.id
_entity.type
_entity.pdbx_description
1 polymer ?
#
loop_
_entity_poly.entity_id
_entity_poly.type
_entity_poly.pdbx_seq_one_letter_code
_entity_poly.pdbx_strand_id
1 'polypeptide(L)'
;MKQNIDFTPLQRSVLVAMRVLIGWHLLYEGISKLLIPNWTSATFLNESKWILSDLSGWIVSNTGVLHVVDFLNTWGLIAIGLGLIIGLFTRAAAISGSIMLLVYYMNNPPLIGFGTRGQQLANGLGFMHPEDTARKEKDETLAEWLGQEYLNVALTGICDVFDLHAEAGTATAQNERRPGGSADTKYPVKRYRCYKDMLNDKEIDAVIIATPDHHHAQITVDAIKAGKHVYCEKSIARTEDELFEVYETVRNSDKVFQLGHQITQNVVFQQAKEIIKKDILGKITHIETTSNRNTASGAWIRHLDENGNPKPDDEKSIDWLQWLGSRPYFPFSIDRYYNWTKWFDYDTGMIGQLFTHEFDAVNQLLRIGIPKTAISSGGVQISNVHLKRE
;
A
#
# COMPACT_ATOMS: atom_id res chain seq x y z
N MET A 1 -10.15 -17.85 -45.66
CA MET A 1 -8.68 -18.02 -45.88
C MET A 1 -7.99 -17.93 -44.53
N LYS A 2 -7.48 -19.04 -43.97
CA LYS A 2 -6.55 -18.96 -42.82
C LYS A 2 -5.20 -18.55 -43.38
N GLN A 3 -4.74 -17.33 -43.09
CA GLN A 3 -3.35 -16.97 -43.34
C GLN A 3 -2.47 -17.87 -42.46
N ASN A 4 -1.64 -18.70 -43.08
CA ASN A 4 -0.58 -19.42 -42.36
C ASN A 4 0.47 -18.37 -41.98
N ILE A 5 0.46 -17.98 -40.72
CA ILE A 5 1.50 -17.13 -40.15
C ILE A 5 2.74 -18.01 -39.99
N ASP A 6 3.71 -17.86 -40.89
CA ASP A 6 4.99 -18.57 -40.78
C ASP A 6 5.91 -17.87 -39.78
N PHE A 7 5.98 -18.44 -38.57
CA PHE A 7 6.91 -17.98 -37.54
C PHE A 7 8.34 -18.38 -37.89
N THR A 8 9.29 -17.46 -37.66
CA THR A 8 10.74 -17.74 -37.72
C THR A 8 11.14 -18.79 -36.67
N PRO A 9 12.29 -19.49 -36.84
CA PRO A 9 12.77 -20.45 -35.84
C PRO A 9 12.88 -19.86 -34.44
N LEU A 10 13.38 -18.63 -34.32
CA LEU A 10 13.47 -17.90 -33.05
C LEU A 10 12.09 -17.65 -32.43
N GLN A 11 11.12 -17.17 -33.21
CA GLN A 11 9.75 -16.96 -32.74
C GLN A 11 9.10 -18.26 -32.27
N ARG A 12 9.31 -19.37 -32.99
CA ARG A 12 8.81 -20.69 -32.57
C ARG A 12 9.43 -21.12 -31.24
N SER A 13 10.73 -20.97 -31.08
CA SER A 13 11.43 -21.29 -29.82
C SER A 13 10.91 -20.43 -28.66
N VAL A 14 10.73 -19.13 -28.87
CA VAL A 14 10.19 -18.21 -27.85
C VAL A 14 8.75 -18.58 -27.47
N LEU A 15 7.89 -18.89 -28.45
CA LEU A 15 6.50 -19.30 -28.19
C LEU A 15 6.42 -20.62 -27.43
N VAL A 16 7.29 -21.59 -27.74
CA VAL A 16 7.38 -22.85 -26.99
C VAL A 16 7.87 -22.59 -25.57
N ALA A 17 8.89 -21.75 -25.38
CA ALA A 17 9.39 -21.39 -24.06
C ALA A 17 8.33 -20.68 -23.21
N MET A 18 7.64 -19.68 -23.76
CA MET A 18 6.53 -19.00 -23.08
C MET A 18 5.42 -19.97 -22.68
N ARG A 19 5.03 -20.87 -23.59
CA ARG A 19 4.02 -21.90 -23.33
C ARG A 19 4.41 -22.78 -22.15
N VAL A 20 5.67 -23.24 -22.10
CA VAL A 20 6.18 -24.08 -21.02
C VAL A 20 6.24 -23.30 -19.70
N LEU A 21 6.68 -22.04 -19.71
CA LEU A 21 6.74 -21.20 -18.51
C LEU A 21 5.36 -20.91 -17.92
N ILE A 22 4.40 -20.54 -18.76
CA ILE A 22 3.00 -20.31 -18.34
C ILE A 22 2.40 -21.63 -17.83
N GLY A 23 2.65 -22.74 -18.53
CA GLY A 23 2.22 -24.06 -18.12
C GLY A 23 2.79 -24.48 -16.77
N TRP A 24 4.07 -24.21 -16.52
CA TRP A 24 4.72 -24.45 -15.23
C TRP A 24 4.06 -23.66 -14.11
N HIS A 25 3.80 -22.37 -14.33
CA HIS A 25 3.17 -21.52 -13.33
C HIS A 25 1.77 -22.03 -12.95
N LEU A 26 0.91 -22.31 -13.93
CA LEU A 26 -0.43 -22.85 -13.66
C LEU A 26 -0.37 -24.23 -13.01
N LEU A 27 0.56 -25.09 -13.42
CA LEU A 27 0.74 -26.41 -12.80
C LEU A 27 1.16 -26.28 -11.34
N TYR A 28 2.15 -25.44 -11.04
CA TYR A 28 2.62 -25.17 -9.70
C TYR A 28 1.49 -24.65 -8.81
N GLU A 29 0.71 -23.69 -9.31
CA GLU A 29 -0.45 -23.14 -8.61
C GLU A 29 -1.55 -24.17 -8.34
N GLY A 30 -1.73 -25.16 -9.21
CA GLY A 30 -2.67 -26.26 -8.96
C GLY A 30 -2.14 -27.25 -7.92
N ILE A 31 -0.86 -27.63 -8.01
CA ILE A 31 -0.22 -28.57 -7.07
C ILE A 31 -0.13 -27.97 -5.67
N SER A 32 0.19 -26.69 -5.54
CA SER A 32 0.30 -26.03 -4.23
C SER A 32 -1.00 -26.13 -3.43
N LYS A 33 -2.16 -26.05 -4.09
CA LYS A 33 -3.49 -26.19 -3.49
C LYS A 33 -3.77 -27.59 -2.95
N LEU A 34 -3.17 -28.63 -3.55
CA LEU A 34 -3.22 -30.00 -3.01
C LEU A 34 -2.34 -30.20 -1.79
N LEU A 35 -1.26 -29.41 -1.65
CA LEU A 35 -0.29 -29.51 -0.57
C LEU A 35 -0.71 -28.71 0.68
N ILE A 36 -1.63 -27.76 0.53
CA ILE A 36 -2.16 -26.94 1.63
C ILE A 36 -3.37 -27.66 2.25
N PRO A 37 -3.33 -28.06 3.53
CA PRO A 37 -4.46 -28.70 4.19
C PRO A 37 -5.70 -27.81 4.19
N ASN A 38 -6.85 -28.36 3.77
CA ASN A 38 -8.13 -27.65 3.72
C ASN A 38 -8.13 -26.38 2.86
N TRP A 39 -7.31 -26.34 1.80
CA TRP A 39 -7.31 -25.22 0.87
C TRP A 39 -8.71 -24.98 0.26
N THR A 40 -9.10 -23.70 0.17
CA THR A 40 -10.36 -23.28 -0.45
C THR A 40 -10.20 -21.95 -1.18
N SER A 41 -11.02 -21.74 -2.22
CA SER A 41 -11.15 -20.48 -2.96
C SER A 41 -11.99 -19.44 -2.22
N ALA A 42 -12.62 -19.79 -1.08
CA ALA A 42 -13.51 -18.89 -0.33
C ALA A 42 -12.86 -17.54 -0.01
N THR A 43 -11.61 -17.52 0.45
CA THR A 43 -10.89 -16.28 0.76
C THR A 43 -10.75 -15.38 -0.47
N PHE A 44 -10.38 -15.96 -1.61
CA PHE A 44 -10.25 -15.23 -2.87
C PHE A 44 -11.61 -14.71 -3.38
N LEU A 45 -12.67 -15.51 -3.25
CA LEU A 45 -14.02 -15.15 -3.67
C LEU A 45 -14.68 -14.12 -2.74
N ASN A 46 -14.36 -14.14 -1.44
CA ASN A 46 -14.78 -13.11 -0.48
C ASN A 46 -14.12 -11.77 -0.76
N GLU A 47 -12.91 -11.78 -1.31
CA GLU A 47 -12.23 -10.56 -1.75
C GLU A 47 -12.75 -10.05 -3.10
N SER A 48 -13.67 -10.77 -3.76
CA SER A 48 -14.13 -10.45 -5.12
C SER A 48 -14.78 -9.06 -5.20
N LYS A 49 -14.24 -8.23 -6.08
CA LYS A 49 -14.70 -6.89 -6.42
C LYS A 49 -15.17 -6.87 -7.86
N TRP A 50 -16.11 -5.98 -8.19
CA TRP A 50 -16.64 -5.73 -9.53
C TRP A 50 -17.73 -6.71 -9.99
N ILE A 51 -17.83 -7.00 -11.29
CA ILE A 51 -19.03 -7.60 -11.93
C ILE A 51 -19.34 -9.02 -11.40
N LEU A 52 -18.34 -9.73 -10.86
CA LEU A 52 -18.52 -11.08 -10.31
C LEU A 52 -18.71 -11.10 -8.78
N SER A 53 -18.81 -9.95 -8.10
CA SER A 53 -18.94 -9.92 -6.63
C SER A 53 -20.17 -10.67 -6.13
N ASP A 54 -21.33 -10.45 -6.76
CA ASP A 54 -22.61 -11.06 -6.34
C ASP A 54 -22.61 -12.58 -6.59
N LEU A 55 -22.04 -13.01 -7.73
CA LEU A 55 -21.89 -14.43 -8.05
C LEU A 55 -20.92 -15.10 -7.08
N SER A 56 -19.83 -14.42 -6.70
CA SER A 56 -18.83 -14.93 -5.77
C SER A 56 -19.39 -15.06 -4.36
N GLY A 57 -20.14 -14.06 -3.90
CA GLY A 57 -20.89 -14.12 -2.64
C GLY A 57 -21.89 -15.28 -2.63
N TRP A 58 -22.60 -15.51 -3.73
CA TRP A 58 -23.49 -16.67 -3.86
C TRP A 58 -22.73 -18.00 -3.78
N ILE A 59 -21.59 -18.13 -4.46
CA ILE A 59 -20.74 -19.34 -4.41
C ILE A 59 -20.27 -19.61 -2.98
N VAL A 60 -19.78 -18.59 -2.26
CA VAL A 60 -19.30 -18.76 -0.89
C VAL A 60 -20.43 -19.11 0.08
N SER A 61 -21.63 -18.54 -0.12
CA SER A 61 -22.82 -18.84 0.69
C SER A 61 -23.32 -20.28 0.54
N ASN A 62 -22.92 -20.99 -0.53
CA ASN A 62 -23.34 -22.36 -0.81
C ASN A 62 -22.15 -23.32 -0.77
N THR A 63 -22.00 -24.03 0.34
CA THR A 63 -20.90 -24.97 0.59
C THR A 63 -20.76 -26.04 -0.50
N GLY A 64 -21.87 -26.55 -1.05
CA GLY A 64 -21.84 -27.53 -2.13
C GLY A 64 -21.25 -26.97 -3.42
N VAL A 65 -21.60 -25.72 -3.78
CA VAL A 65 -21.07 -25.04 -4.97
C VAL A 65 -19.60 -24.65 -4.77
N LEU A 66 -19.25 -24.17 -3.58
CA LEU A 66 -17.87 -23.84 -3.23
C LEU A 66 -16.93 -25.05 -3.39
N HIS A 67 -17.33 -26.24 -2.91
CA HIS A 67 -16.53 -27.45 -3.10
C HIS A 67 -16.33 -27.82 -4.59
N VAL A 68 -17.34 -27.58 -5.43
CA VAL A 68 -17.20 -27.79 -6.88
C VAL A 68 -16.24 -26.77 -7.48
N VAL A 69 -16.29 -25.51 -7.07
CA VAL A 69 -15.38 -24.46 -7.53
C VAL A 69 -13.94 -24.76 -7.09
N ASP A 70 -13.72 -25.20 -5.86
CA ASP A 70 -12.41 -25.59 -5.34
C ASP A 70 -11.81 -26.76 -6.13
N PHE A 71 -12.65 -27.75 -6.43
CA PHE A 71 -12.27 -28.89 -7.27
C PHE A 71 -11.90 -28.44 -8.69
N LEU A 72 -12.78 -27.67 -9.36
CA LEU A 72 -12.56 -27.20 -10.72
C LEU A 72 -11.34 -26.30 -10.83
N ASN A 73 -11.10 -25.46 -9.82
CA ASN A 73 -9.95 -24.57 -9.79
C ASN A 73 -8.65 -25.35 -9.65
N THR A 74 -8.58 -26.26 -8.67
CA THR A 74 -7.37 -27.05 -8.38
C THR A 74 -7.02 -27.97 -9.55
N TRP A 75 -7.97 -28.79 -9.99
CA TRP A 75 -7.72 -29.75 -11.07
C TRP A 75 -7.66 -29.09 -12.46
N GLY A 76 -8.38 -27.98 -12.65
CA GLY A 76 -8.30 -27.17 -13.86
C GLY A 76 -6.91 -26.59 -14.08
N LEU A 77 -6.30 -26.00 -13.05
CA LEU A 77 -4.92 -25.47 -13.10
C LEU A 77 -3.90 -26.56 -13.45
N ILE A 78 -4.01 -27.73 -12.82
CA ILE A 78 -3.12 -28.87 -13.08
C ILE A 78 -3.26 -29.36 -14.53
N ALA A 79 -4.50 -29.55 -15.00
CA ALA A 79 -4.76 -30.05 -16.36
C ALA A 79 -4.30 -29.06 -17.43
N ILE A 80 -4.56 -27.76 -17.24
CA ILE A 80 -4.11 -26.70 -18.15
C ILE A 80 -2.58 -26.63 -18.15
N GLY A 81 -1.95 -26.64 -16.98
CA GLY A 81 -0.50 -26.59 -16.83
C GLY A 81 0.22 -27.74 -17.54
N LEU A 82 -0.23 -28.99 -17.31
CA LEU A 82 0.31 -30.17 -18.00
C LEU A 82 0.10 -30.11 -19.51
N GLY A 83 -1.08 -29.70 -19.97
CA GLY A 83 -1.39 -29.56 -21.40
C GLY A 83 -0.47 -28.56 -22.11
N LEU A 84 -0.17 -27.43 -21.46
CA LEU A 84 0.75 -26.42 -21.96
C LEU A 84 2.22 -26.89 -21.93
N ILE A 85 2.66 -27.61 -20.91
CA ILE A 85 4.04 -28.12 -20.83
C ILE A 85 4.27 -29.20 -21.89
N ILE A 86 3.46 -30.27 -21.86
CA ILE A 86 3.59 -31.45 -22.72
C ILE A 86 3.35 -31.10 -24.19
N GLY A 87 2.53 -30.08 -24.45
CA GLY A 87 2.16 -29.69 -25.81
C GLY A 87 0.99 -30.49 -26.38
N LEU A 88 0.22 -31.17 -25.53
CA LEU A 88 -0.98 -31.91 -25.89
C LEU A 88 -2.22 -31.02 -25.73
N PHE A 89 -3.08 -30.96 -26.75
CA PHE A 89 -4.27 -30.08 -26.77
C PHE A 89 -3.97 -28.60 -26.46
N THR A 90 -2.81 -28.10 -26.88
CA THR A 90 -2.30 -26.76 -26.57
C THR A 90 -3.30 -25.63 -26.79
N ARG A 91 -4.08 -25.69 -27.87
CA ARG A 91 -5.12 -24.69 -28.16
C ARG A 91 -6.23 -24.68 -27.10
N ALA A 92 -6.70 -25.86 -26.71
CA ALA A 92 -7.72 -25.98 -25.69
C ALA A 92 -7.15 -25.54 -24.33
N ALA A 93 -5.95 -25.99 -23.97
CA ALA A 93 -5.30 -25.59 -22.72
C ALA A 93 -5.06 -24.07 -22.65
N ALA A 94 -4.62 -23.44 -23.73
CA ALA A 94 -4.39 -21.99 -23.77
C ALA A 94 -5.70 -21.19 -23.66
N ILE A 95 -6.78 -21.62 -24.33
CA ILE A 95 -8.09 -20.97 -24.23
C ILE A 95 -8.64 -21.12 -22.81
N SER A 96 -8.62 -22.33 -22.26
CA SER A 96 -9.09 -22.60 -20.89
C SER A 96 -8.28 -21.80 -19.85
N GLY A 97 -6.95 -21.73 -19.98
CA GLY A 97 -6.10 -20.91 -19.13
C GLY A 97 -6.41 -19.41 -19.25
N SER A 98 -6.71 -18.92 -20.46
CA SER A 98 -7.08 -17.52 -20.67
C SER A 98 -8.43 -17.18 -20.03
N ILE A 99 -9.43 -18.06 -20.18
CA ILE A 99 -10.75 -17.91 -19.53
C ILE A 99 -10.59 -17.92 -18.01
N MET A 100 -9.79 -18.84 -17.49
CA MET A 100 -9.54 -18.96 -16.07
C MET A 100 -8.87 -17.70 -15.50
N LEU A 101 -7.81 -17.21 -16.14
CA LEU A 101 -7.16 -15.95 -15.78
C LEU A 101 -8.10 -14.75 -15.89
N LEU A 102 -8.99 -14.74 -16.89
CA LEU A 102 -10.01 -13.71 -17.02
C LEU A 102 -11.01 -13.76 -15.85
N VAL A 103 -11.41 -14.95 -15.40
CA VAL A 103 -12.27 -15.11 -14.21
C VAL A 103 -11.55 -14.61 -12.96
N TYR A 104 -10.26 -14.93 -12.79
CA TYR A 104 -9.45 -14.37 -11.69
C TYR A 104 -9.38 -12.85 -11.75
N TYR A 105 -9.15 -12.30 -12.93
CA TYR A 105 -9.09 -10.85 -13.17
C TYR A 105 -10.44 -10.18 -12.93
N MET A 106 -11.55 -10.79 -13.33
CA MET A 106 -12.89 -10.23 -13.13
C MET A 106 -13.37 -10.30 -11.68
N ASN A 107 -12.83 -11.25 -10.90
CA ASN A 107 -13.03 -11.32 -9.46
C ASN A 107 -12.17 -10.29 -8.72
N ASN A 108 -10.91 -10.13 -9.11
CA ASN A 108 -10.00 -9.22 -8.42
C ASN A 108 -9.19 -8.43 -9.44
N PRO A 109 -9.81 -7.43 -10.11
CA PRO A 109 -9.07 -6.61 -11.04
C PRO A 109 -8.00 -5.84 -10.25
N PRO A 110 -6.75 -5.75 -10.74
CA PRO A 110 -5.65 -5.06 -10.06
C PRO A 110 -5.84 -3.54 -10.13
N LEU A 111 -6.89 -3.06 -9.48
CA LEU A 111 -7.25 -1.66 -9.31
C LEU A 111 -6.99 -1.31 -7.84
N ILE A 112 -5.81 -0.75 -7.55
CA ILE A 112 -5.46 -0.19 -6.23
C ILE A 112 -5.01 1.26 -6.40
N GLY A 113 -5.56 2.18 -5.58
CA GLY A 113 -4.99 3.52 -5.37
C GLY A 113 -5.84 4.54 -4.60
N PHE A 114 -5.86 4.44 -3.26
CA PHE A 114 -6.39 5.47 -2.36
C PHE A 114 -5.25 6.27 -1.67
N GLY A 115 -5.50 7.52 -1.29
CA GLY A 115 -4.64 8.30 -0.39
C GLY A 115 -4.95 7.94 1.06
N THR A 116 -4.38 6.85 1.57
CA THR A 116 -4.87 6.14 2.77
C THR A 116 -4.00 6.28 4.00
N ARG A 117 -2.87 7.00 3.97
CA ARG A 117 -1.89 6.87 5.07
C ARG A 117 -2.46 7.26 6.42
N GLY A 118 -3.15 8.39 6.51
CA GLY A 118 -3.88 8.75 7.74
C GLY A 118 -4.90 7.69 8.16
N GLN A 119 -5.68 7.13 7.23
CA GLN A 119 -6.67 6.08 7.51
C GLN A 119 -6.02 4.76 7.97
N GLN A 120 -4.89 4.37 7.38
CA GLN A 120 -4.14 3.17 7.74
C GLN A 120 -3.52 3.28 9.12
N LEU A 121 -2.95 4.45 9.43
CA LEU A 121 -2.41 4.73 10.76
C LEU A 121 -3.53 4.76 11.80
N ALA A 122 -4.66 5.41 11.50
CA ALA A 122 -5.85 5.36 12.36
C ALA A 122 -6.32 3.92 12.58
N ASN A 123 -6.37 3.09 11.52
CA ASN A 123 -6.75 1.69 11.62
C ASN A 123 -5.83 0.91 12.54
N GLY A 124 -4.51 1.10 12.42
CA GLY A 124 -3.52 0.48 13.30
C GLY A 124 -3.57 0.96 14.75
N LEU A 125 -4.17 2.12 15.03
CA LEU A 125 -4.48 2.60 16.38
C LEU A 125 -5.81 2.08 16.94
N GLY A 126 -6.55 1.30 16.14
CA GLY A 126 -7.87 0.80 16.49
C GLY A 126 -9.03 1.72 16.11
N PHE A 127 -8.84 2.69 15.20
CA PHE A 127 -9.91 3.58 14.72
C PHE A 127 -10.20 3.35 13.25
N MET A 128 -11.47 3.22 12.89
CA MET A 128 -11.89 2.95 11.53
C MET A 128 -13.06 3.83 11.15
N HIS A 129 -13.13 4.24 9.88
CA HIS A 129 -14.26 5.04 9.40
C HIS A 129 -15.57 4.23 9.53
N PRO A 130 -16.70 4.84 9.91
CA PRO A 130 -17.97 4.13 10.07
C PRO A 130 -18.40 3.31 8.84
N GLU A 131 -18.15 3.82 7.63
CA GLU A 131 -18.44 3.09 6.39
C GLU A 131 -17.57 1.84 6.22
N ASP A 132 -16.28 1.91 6.60
CA ASP A 132 -15.38 0.77 6.56
C ASP A 132 -15.74 -0.27 7.63
N THR A 133 -16.21 0.19 8.79
CA THR A 133 -16.78 -0.68 9.83
C THR A 133 -18.01 -1.41 9.33
N ALA A 134 -18.97 -0.70 8.73
CA ALA A 134 -20.18 -1.28 8.18
C ALA A 134 -19.86 -2.30 7.06
N ARG A 135 -18.87 -1.99 6.21
CA ARG A 135 -18.37 -2.92 5.20
C ARG A 135 -17.79 -4.19 5.84
N LYS A 136 -16.91 -4.07 6.83
CA LYS A 136 -16.34 -5.23 7.54
C LYS A 136 -17.37 -6.04 8.32
N GLU A 137 -18.43 -5.40 8.81
CA GLU A 137 -19.55 -6.08 9.47
C GLU A 137 -20.31 -6.94 8.45
N LYS A 138 -20.56 -6.41 7.24
CA LYS A 138 -21.16 -7.14 6.13
C LYS A 138 -20.28 -8.30 5.65
N ASP A 139 -18.96 -8.12 5.64
CA ASP A 139 -18.00 -9.12 5.19
C ASP A 139 -17.60 -10.12 6.30
N GLU A 140 -18.24 -10.08 7.47
CA GLU A 140 -17.96 -10.92 8.64
C GLU A 140 -16.50 -10.85 9.18
N THR A 141 -15.72 -9.84 8.77
CA THR A 141 -14.32 -9.65 9.21
C THR A 141 -14.16 -8.62 10.33
N LEU A 142 -15.27 -8.05 10.83
CA LEU A 142 -15.22 -7.04 11.89
C LEU A 142 -14.71 -7.63 13.22
N ALA A 143 -15.10 -8.87 13.56
CA ALA A 143 -14.71 -9.51 14.81
C ALA A 143 -13.18 -9.71 14.91
N GLU A 144 -12.54 -10.10 13.81
CA GLU A 144 -11.07 -10.21 13.73
C GLU A 144 -10.40 -8.86 13.98
N TRP A 145 -10.90 -7.80 13.33
CA TRP A 145 -10.37 -6.45 13.51
C TRP A 145 -10.60 -5.91 14.94
N LEU A 146 -11.73 -6.22 15.57
CA LEU A 146 -11.98 -5.88 16.98
C LEU A 146 -11.09 -6.66 17.96
N GLY A 147 -10.53 -7.78 17.53
CA GLY A 147 -9.60 -8.61 18.30
C GLY A 147 -8.16 -8.07 18.37
N GLN A 148 -7.85 -6.98 17.66
CA GLN A 148 -6.54 -6.33 17.77
C GLN A 148 -6.29 -5.78 19.19
N GLU A 149 -5.02 -5.59 19.53
CA GLU A 149 -4.63 -5.08 20.84
C GLU A 149 -5.25 -3.69 21.11
N TYR A 150 -5.83 -3.53 22.29
CA TYR A 150 -6.31 -2.23 22.76
C TYR A 150 -5.13 -1.40 23.28
N LEU A 151 -4.67 -0.44 22.46
CA LEU A 151 -3.49 0.38 22.76
C LEU A 151 -3.72 1.46 23.82
N ASN A 152 -4.93 1.59 24.36
CA ASN A 152 -5.30 2.60 25.35
C ASN A 152 -5.00 4.05 24.91
N VAL A 153 -5.35 4.37 23.66
CA VAL A 153 -5.17 5.70 23.06
C VAL A 153 -6.52 6.33 22.67
N ALA A 154 -6.55 7.66 22.59
CA ALA A 154 -7.69 8.44 22.11
C ALA A 154 -7.25 9.36 20.96
N LEU A 155 -8.01 9.39 19.86
CA LEU A 155 -7.82 10.37 18.80
C LEU A 155 -8.64 11.63 19.13
N THR A 156 -8.00 12.65 19.65
CA THR A 156 -8.67 13.86 20.17
C THR A 156 -8.59 15.06 19.23
N GLY A 157 -7.69 15.03 18.25
CA GLY A 157 -7.47 16.14 17.32
C GLY A 157 -7.29 15.68 15.89
N ILE A 158 -8.00 16.33 14.96
CA ILE A 158 -7.86 16.11 13.51
C ILE A 158 -7.51 17.44 12.85
N CYS A 159 -6.41 17.48 12.10
CA CYS A 159 -5.98 18.65 11.33
C CYS A 159 -5.70 18.24 9.88
N ASP A 160 -6.52 18.73 8.96
CA ASP A 160 -6.29 18.61 7.53
C ASP A 160 -6.75 19.90 6.84
N VAL A 161 -6.00 20.30 5.83
CA VAL A 161 -6.28 21.50 5.03
C VAL A 161 -7.42 21.27 4.03
N PHE A 162 -7.77 20.02 3.74
CA PHE A 162 -8.88 19.65 2.88
C PHE A 162 -10.06 19.15 3.72
N ASP A 163 -11.22 19.82 3.61
CA ASP A 163 -12.40 19.54 4.42
C ASP A 163 -12.88 18.11 4.33
N LEU A 164 -12.85 17.52 3.14
CA LEU A 164 -13.19 16.12 2.91
C LEU A 164 -12.39 15.17 3.80
N HIS A 165 -11.07 15.39 3.92
CA HIS A 165 -10.21 14.54 4.74
C HIS A 165 -10.36 14.84 6.22
N ALA A 166 -10.55 16.10 6.60
CA ALA A 166 -10.79 16.47 7.99
C ALA A 166 -12.11 15.90 8.52
N GLU A 167 -13.16 15.89 7.69
CA GLU A 167 -14.46 15.30 8.02
C GLU A 167 -14.36 13.78 8.15
N ALA A 168 -13.74 13.10 7.18
CA ALA A 168 -13.51 11.66 7.24
C ALA A 168 -12.64 11.26 8.45
N GLY A 169 -11.61 12.05 8.77
CA GLY A 169 -10.78 11.85 9.96
C GLY A 169 -11.56 12.03 11.26
N THR A 170 -12.44 13.04 11.31
CA THR A 170 -13.32 13.30 12.46
C THR A 170 -14.31 12.15 12.67
N ALA A 171 -14.96 11.68 11.61
CA ALA A 171 -15.87 10.54 11.65
C ALA A 171 -15.14 9.25 12.09
N THR A 172 -13.91 9.05 11.64
CA THR A 172 -13.05 7.92 12.05
C THR A 172 -12.72 7.97 13.55
N ALA A 173 -12.32 9.14 14.06
CA ALA A 173 -11.98 9.32 15.46
C ALA A 173 -13.19 9.21 16.40
N GLN A 174 -14.39 9.60 15.93
CA GLN A 174 -15.64 9.53 16.69
C GLN A 174 -16.33 8.17 16.65
N ASN A 175 -15.87 7.24 15.79
CA ASN A 175 -16.52 5.95 15.66
C ASN A 175 -16.39 5.11 16.94
N GLU A 176 -17.52 4.67 17.49
CA GLU A 176 -17.58 3.91 18.74
C GLU A 176 -17.18 2.44 18.56
N ARG A 177 -17.21 1.93 17.32
CA ARG A 177 -16.84 0.54 17.01
C ARG A 177 -15.33 0.41 16.92
N ARG A 178 -14.70 0.12 18.06
CA ARG A 178 -13.24 -0.01 18.21
C ARG A 178 -12.84 -1.14 19.17
N PRO A 179 -11.59 -1.61 19.12
CA PRO A 179 -11.04 -2.54 20.10
C PRO A 179 -11.11 -1.93 21.50
N GLY A 180 -11.37 -2.76 22.52
CA GLY A 180 -11.48 -2.30 23.91
C GLY A 180 -12.82 -1.67 24.30
N GLY A 181 -13.80 -1.60 23.38
CA GLY A 181 -15.15 -1.08 23.66
C GLY A 181 -15.37 0.36 23.20
N SER A 182 -16.52 0.95 23.56
CA SER A 182 -16.97 2.25 23.04
C SER A 182 -15.96 3.39 23.28
N ALA A 183 -16.08 4.45 22.49
CA ALA A 183 -15.23 5.64 22.59
C ALA A 183 -15.29 6.20 24.02
N ASP A 184 -14.14 6.55 24.57
CA ASP A 184 -14.06 7.22 25.87
C ASP A 184 -14.64 8.64 25.69
N THR A 185 -15.87 8.85 26.15
CA THR A 185 -16.58 10.13 26.07
C THR A 185 -15.87 11.26 26.83
N LYS A 186 -14.83 10.91 27.60
CA LYS A 186 -13.97 11.83 28.33
C LYS A 186 -13.15 12.75 27.42
N TYR A 187 -12.82 12.35 26.20
CA TYR A 187 -11.96 13.14 25.30
C TYR A 187 -12.67 13.48 23.99
N PRO A 188 -13.27 14.67 23.85
CA PRO A 188 -13.96 15.06 22.64
C PRO A 188 -13.00 15.25 21.46
N VAL A 189 -13.43 14.82 20.27
CA VAL A 189 -12.68 15.03 19.02
C VAL A 189 -12.85 16.47 18.55
N LYS A 190 -11.75 17.20 18.40
CA LYS A 190 -11.70 18.58 17.91
C LYS A 190 -11.03 18.64 16.54
N ARG A 191 -11.71 19.30 15.60
CA ARG A 191 -11.13 19.61 14.29
C ARG A 191 -10.32 20.91 14.39
N TYR A 192 -9.12 20.91 13.83
CA TYR A 192 -8.23 22.05 13.70
C TYR A 192 -8.06 22.42 12.22
N ARG A 193 -8.01 23.73 11.95
CA ARG A 193 -7.76 24.26 10.60
C ARG A 193 -6.27 24.51 10.34
N CYS A 194 -5.50 24.75 11.40
CA CYS A 194 -4.06 24.92 11.35
C CYS A 194 -3.39 23.99 12.35
N TYR A 195 -2.32 23.32 11.92
CA TYR A 195 -1.60 22.38 12.79
C TYR A 195 -0.98 23.08 14.00
N LYS A 196 -0.59 24.37 13.88
CA LYS A 196 -0.03 25.15 15.00
C LYS A 196 -1.03 25.32 16.14
N ASP A 197 -2.31 25.49 15.82
CA ASP A 197 -3.36 25.57 16.83
C ASP A 197 -3.55 24.22 17.54
N MET A 198 -3.42 23.12 16.80
CA MET A 198 -3.42 21.76 17.35
C MET A 198 -2.22 21.53 18.28
N LEU A 199 -1.02 21.97 17.88
CA LEU A 199 0.18 21.84 18.71
C LEU A 199 0.12 22.67 20.00
N ASN A 200 -0.61 23.79 19.99
CA ASN A 200 -0.84 24.62 21.18
C ASN A 200 -1.87 24.02 22.15
N ASP A 201 -2.62 23.00 21.75
CA ASP A 201 -3.60 22.36 22.62
C ASP A 201 -2.89 21.49 23.68
N LYS A 202 -3.13 21.79 24.96
CA LYS A 202 -2.45 21.13 26.09
C LYS A 202 -2.96 19.72 26.35
N GLU A 203 -4.14 19.37 25.83
CA GLU A 203 -4.73 18.03 26.00
C GLU A 203 -4.18 17.00 24.99
N ILE A 204 -3.31 17.43 24.06
CA ILE A 204 -2.66 16.55 23.08
C ILE A 204 -1.28 16.15 23.59
N ASP A 205 -1.05 14.85 23.80
CA ASP A 205 0.24 14.31 24.23
C ASP A 205 1.19 14.02 23.05
N ALA A 206 0.62 13.50 21.96
CA ALA A 206 1.35 13.02 20.79
C ALA A 206 0.67 13.43 19.48
N VAL A 207 1.45 13.56 18.41
CA VAL A 207 0.94 13.82 17.06
C VAL A 207 1.42 12.77 16.08
N ILE A 208 0.55 12.46 15.12
CA ILE A 208 0.86 11.61 13.97
C ILE A 208 0.88 12.53 12.74
N ILE A 209 2.03 12.60 12.09
CA ILE A 209 2.25 13.41 10.91
C ILE A 209 2.20 12.50 9.69
N ALA A 210 1.12 12.61 8.91
CA ALA A 210 0.90 11.87 7.67
C ALA A 210 0.59 12.83 6.51
N THR A 211 1.28 13.97 6.50
CA THR A 211 1.14 15.03 5.49
C THR A 211 2.00 14.71 4.26
N PRO A 212 2.01 15.55 3.21
CA PRO A 212 3.03 15.44 2.16
C PRO A 212 4.45 15.67 2.70
N ASP A 213 5.45 15.02 2.08
CA ASP A 213 6.85 14.98 2.55
C ASP A 213 7.43 16.38 2.84
N HIS A 214 7.01 17.41 2.09
CA HIS A 214 7.52 18.76 2.26
C HIS A 214 7.13 19.49 3.54
N HIS A 215 6.18 18.95 4.30
CA HIS A 215 5.76 19.46 5.60
C HIS A 215 6.36 18.70 6.78
N HIS A 216 6.83 17.47 6.57
CA HIS A 216 7.24 16.56 7.64
C HIS A 216 8.27 17.16 8.59
N ALA A 217 9.36 17.71 8.06
CA ALA A 217 10.44 18.27 8.88
C ALA A 217 9.96 19.44 9.75
N GLN A 218 9.29 20.43 9.15
CA GLN A 218 8.81 21.61 9.87
C GLN A 218 7.78 21.25 10.95
N ILE A 219 6.78 20.42 10.61
CA ILE A 219 5.75 20.02 11.57
C ILE A 219 6.38 19.20 12.70
N THR A 220 7.34 18.32 12.40
CA THR A 220 8.07 17.55 13.42
C THR A 220 8.81 18.47 14.38
N VAL A 221 9.59 19.42 13.86
CA VAL A 221 10.33 20.39 14.67
C VAL A 221 9.37 21.21 15.55
N ASP A 222 8.30 21.72 14.98
CA ASP A 222 7.29 22.51 15.70
C ASP A 222 6.62 21.67 16.80
N ALA A 223 6.29 20.40 16.53
CA ALA A 223 5.64 19.51 17.47
C ALA A 223 6.54 19.17 18.67
N ILE A 224 7.82 18.85 18.40
CA ILE A 224 8.80 18.59 19.46
C ILE A 224 9.02 19.85 20.30
N LYS A 225 9.15 21.04 19.67
CA LYS A 225 9.27 22.33 20.37
C LYS A 225 8.02 22.67 21.20
N ALA A 226 6.83 22.24 20.76
CA ALA A 226 5.58 22.34 21.50
C ALA A 226 5.45 21.25 22.61
N GLY A 227 6.46 20.41 22.80
CA GLY A 227 6.50 19.39 23.85
C GLY A 227 5.67 18.15 23.56
N LYS A 228 5.38 17.85 22.29
CA LYS A 228 4.58 16.70 21.86
C LYS A 228 5.46 15.52 21.47
N HIS A 229 4.99 14.30 21.74
CA HIS A 229 5.57 13.10 21.12
C HIS A 229 5.21 13.06 19.63
N VAL A 230 6.08 12.50 18.79
CA VAL A 230 5.89 12.53 17.33
C VAL A 230 6.04 11.15 16.73
N TYR A 231 5.02 10.73 15.98
CA TYR A 231 5.16 9.72 14.93
C TYR A 231 5.07 10.43 13.59
N CYS A 232 6.09 10.33 12.74
CA CYS A 232 6.10 10.94 11.42
C CYS A 232 6.19 9.87 10.35
N GLU A 233 5.32 9.91 9.35
CA GLU A 233 5.48 9.10 8.14
C GLU A 233 6.78 9.43 7.42
N LYS A 234 7.25 8.47 6.63
CA LYS A 234 8.40 8.68 5.75
C LYS A 234 7.93 9.36 4.44
N SER A 235 8.71 10.23 3.82
CA SER A 235 10.12 10.57 4.13
C SER A 235 10.23 11.76 5.09
N ILE A 236 11.14 11.73 6.07
CA ILE A 236 11.18 12.76 7.12
C ILE A 236 11.55 14.17 6.64
N ALA A 237 12.41 14.26 5.63
CA ALA A 237 12.96 15.52 5.13
C ALA A 237 13.31 15.40 3.64
N ARG A 238 13.36 16.52 2.94
CA ARG A 238 13.76 16.59 1.52
C ARG A 238 15.20 17.03 1.33
N THR A 239 15.72 17.81 2.28
CA THR A 239 17.09 18.35 2.25
C THR A 239 17.86 17.89 3.49
N GLU A 240 19.19 17.89 3.38
CA GLU A 240 20.06 17.57 4.52
C GLU A 240 19.88 18.58 5.66
N ASP A 241 19.73 19.87 5.36
CA ASP A 241 19.53 20.91 6.37
C ASP A 241 18.24 20.68 7.19
N GLU A 242 17.13 20.38 6.51
CA GLU A 242 15.86 19.98 7.17
C GLU A 242 16.06 18.74 8.05
N LEU A 243 16.83 17.74 7.58
CA LEU A 243 17.11 16.52 8.33
C LEU A 243 17.96 16.80 9.58
N PHE A 244 18.99 17.64 9.47
CA PHE A 244 19.84 18.02 10.58
C PHE A 244 19.05 18.81 11.63
N GLU A 245 18.16 19.72 11.23
CA GLU A 245 17.31 20.45 12.17
C GLU A 245 16.38 19.50 12.93
N VAL A 246 15.74 18.55 12.25
CA VAL A 246 14.92 17.52 12.89
C VAL A 246 15.76 16.68 13.85
N TYR A 247 16.93 16.22 13.41
CA TYR A 247 17.83 15.40 14.23
C TYR A 247 18.23 16.12 15.52
N GLU A 248 18.73 17.35 15.43
CA GLU A 248 19.14 18.15 16.58
C GLU A 248 17.95 18.46 17.49
N THR A 249 16.81 18.83 16.93
CA THR A 249 15.60 19.15 17.72
C THR A 249 15.12 17.93 18.51
N VAL A 250 15.03 16.76 17.88
CA VAL A 250 14.63 15.52 18.54
C VAL A 250 15.68 15.12 19.58
N ARG A 251 16.97 15.14 19.22
CA ARG A 251 18.07 14.68 20.08
C ARG A 251 18.22 15.49 21.36
N ASN A 252 17.93 16.79 21.29
CA ASN A 252 17.98 17.73 22.41
C ASN A 252 16.66 17.84 23.19
N SER A 253 15.64 17.06 22.82
CA SER A 253 14.36 16.98 23.54
C SER A 253 14.27 15.72 24.41
N ASP A 254 13.35 15.73 25.36
CA ASP A 254 12.92 14.55 26.13
C ASP A 254 11.75 13.81 25.45
N LYS A 255 11.40 14.19 24.22
CA LYS A 255 10.25 13.66 23.51
C LYS A 255 10.61 12.43 22.70
N VAL A 256 9.66 11.50 22.67
CA VAL A 256 9.76 10.29 21.84
C VAL A 256 9.41 10.67 20.41
N PHE A 257 10.33 10.34 19.50
CA PHE A 257 10.15 10.44 18.06
C PHE A 257 10.22 9.06 17.42
N GLN A 258 9.30 8.76 16.52
CA GLN A 258 9.30 7.55 15.72
C GLN A 258 9.05 7.87 14.25
N LEU A 259 9.90 7.33 13.38
CA LEU A 259 9.71 7.39 11.93
C LEU A 259 8.86 6.21 11.45
N GLY A 260 7.98 6.45 10.48
CA GLY A 260 6.98 5.53 9.96
C GLY A 260 7.53 4.43 9.05
N HIS A 261 8.48 3.63 9.54
CA HIS A 261 8.97 2.44 8.84
C HIS A 261 8.21 1.18 9.30
N GLN A 262 7.05 0.92 8.70
CA GLN A 262 6.18 -0.19 9.11
C GLN A 262 6.75 -1.60 8.82
N ILE A 263 7.69 -1.72 7.88
CA ILE A 263 8.23 -3.03 7.46
C ILE A 263 8.92 -3.77 8.62
N THR A 264 9.44 -3.04 9.60
CA THR A 264 10.07 -3.58 10.82
C THR A 264 9.16 -4.49 11.65
N GLN A 265 7.84 -4.32 11.55
CA GLN A 265 6.86 -5.11 12.29
C GLN A 265 6.40 -6.36 11.55
N ASN A 266 6.78 -6.53 10.28
CA ASN A 266 6.36 -7.69 9.50
C ASN A 266 7.05 -8.98 10.00
N VAL A 267 6.24 -10.03 10.20
CA VAL A 267 6.67 -11.35 10.70
C VAL A 267 7.82 -11.94 9.88
N VAL A 268 7.85 -11.71 8.57
CA VAL A 268 8.93 -12.20 7.68
C VAL A 268 10.29 -11.64 8.11
N PHE A 269 10.36 -10.37 8.49
CA PHE A 269 11.61 -9.76 8.98
C PHE A 269 11.98 -10.25 10.37
N GLN A 270 11.00 -10.56 11.23
CA GLN A 270 11.27 -11.18 12.53
C GLN A 270 11.87 -12.59 12.37
N GLN A 271 11.34 -13.39 11.43
CA GLN A 271 11.91 -14.70 11.10
C GLN A 271 13.32 -14.58 10.50
N ALA A 272 13.55 -13.60 9.62
CA ALA A 272 14.87 -13.32 9.07
C ALA A 272 15.89 -12.98 10.17
N LYS A 273 15.51 -12.17 11.17
CA LYS A 273 16.37 -11.88 12.35
C LYS A 273 16.77 -13.16 13.07
N GLU A 274 15.84 -14.08 13.28
CA GLU A 274 16.15 -15.35 13.97
C GLU A 274 17.08 -16.26 13.16
N ILE A 275 16.96 -16.29 11.83
CA ILE A 275 17.87 -17.03 10.95
C ILE A 275 19.29 -16.46 11.03
N ILE A 276 19.41 -15.13 10.98
CA ILE A 276 20.70 -14.43 11.09
C ILE A 276 21.32 -14.65 12.47
N LYS A 277 20.51 -14.53 13.54
CA LYS A 277 20.96 -14.72 14.93
C LYS A 277 21.47 -16.14 15.19
N LYS A 278 20.91 -17.15 14.51
CA LYS A 278 21.36 -18.54 14.57
C LYS A 278 22.61 -18.84 13.74
N ASP A 279 23.17 -17.83 13.06
CA ASP A 279 24.35 -17.94 12.19
C ASP A 279 24.19 -18.99 11.07
N ILE A 280 22.95 -19.24 10.62
CA ILE A 280 22.65 -20.26 9.59
C ILE A 280 23.26 -19.87 8.24
N LEU A 281 23.32 -18.57 7.95
CA LEU A 281 23.84 -18.03 6.68
C LEU A 281 25.36 -17.80 6.70
N GLY A 282 26.00 -17.92 7.88
CA GLY A 282 27.38 -17.50 8.09
C GLY A 282 27.59 -16.01 7.78
N LYS A 283 28.78 -15.68 7.28
CA LYS A 283 29.16 -14.31 6.94
C LYS A 283 28.41 -13.81 5.69
N ILE A 284 27.47 -12.89 5.89
CA ILE A 284 26.76 -12.20 4.81
C ILE A 284 27.73 -11.27 4.08
N THR A 285 27.85 -11.45 2.76
CA THR A 285 28.76 -10.68 1.89
C THR A 285 28.04 -9.85 0.83
N HIS A 286 26.77 -10.14 0.56
CA HIS A 286 25.98 -9.47 -0.46
C HIS A 286 24.50 -9.42 -0.06
N ILE A 287 23.85 -8.32 -0.41
CA ILE A 287 22.43 -8.05 -0.14
C ILE A 287 21.87 -7.35 -1.35
N GLU A 288 20.75 -7.85 -1.85
CA GLU A 288 20.03 -7.26 -2.96
C GLU A 288 18.58 -7.04 -2.52
N THR A 289 18.07 -5.83 -2.77
CA THR A 289 16.66 -5.48 -2.56
C THR A 289 16.09 -4.91 -3.85
N THR A 290 14.79 -5.04 -4.06
CA THR A 290 14.13 -4.53 -5.26
C THR A 290 12.69 -4.17 -4.94
N SER A 291 12.29 -2.96 -5.31
CA SER A 291 10.89 -2.53 -5.27
C SER A 291 10.43 -2.11 -6.66
N ASN A 292 9.30 -2.65 -7.09
CA ASN A 292 8.66 -2.29 -8.37
C ASN A 292 7.22 -1.84 -8.13
N ARG A 293 6.77 -0.80 -8.82
CA ARG A 293 5.44 -0.19 -8.68
C ARG A 293 4.75 -0.07 -10.05
N ASN A 294 4.44 -1.20 -10.68
CA ASN A 294 3.77 -1.24 -11.97
C ASN A 294 2.24 -1.29 -11.83
N THR A 295 1.67 -0.29 -11.16
CA THR A 295 0.21 -0.11 -10.99
C THR A 295 -0.16 1.35 -11.26
N ALA A 296 -1.44 1.68 -11.46
CA ALA A 296 -1.88 3.07 -11.65
C ALA A 296 -1.45 3.99 -10.49
N SER A 297 -1.64 3.54 -9.23
CA SER A 297 -1.14 4.25 -8.05
C SER A 297 0.39 4.35 -8.01
N GLY A 298 1.07 3.29 -8.46
CA GLY A 298 2.51 3.23 -8.61
C GLY A 298 3.07 4.19 -9.67
N ALA A 299 2.31 4.39 -10.76
CA ALA A 299 2.56 5.37 -11.81
C ALA A 299 2.06 6.78 -11.46
N TRP A 300 1.65 7.00 -10.20
CA TRP A 300 1.13 8.26 -9.71
C TRP A 300 -0.07 8.77 -10.50
N ILE A 301 -1.02 7.89 -10.80
CA ILE A 301 -2.34 8.26 -11.37
C ILE A 301 -3.35 8.17 -10.22
N ARG A 302 -3.32 9.13 -9.30
CA ARG A 302 -4.15 9.13 -8.07
C ARG A 302 -5.25 10.18 -8.08
N HIS A 303 -5.26 11.05 -9.10
CA HIS A 303 -6.24 12.13 -9.25
C HIS A 303 -7.56 11.65 -9.85
N LEU A 304 -7.65 10.39 -10.27
CA LEU A 304 -8.85 9.77 -10.83
C LEU A 304 -9.46 8.78 -9.84
N ASP A 305 -10.78 8.67 -9.86
CA ASP A 305 -11.57 7.64 -9.17
C ASP A 305 -11.53 6.30 -9.95
N GLU A 306 -12.24 5.31 -9.44
CA GLU A 306 -12.31 3.96 -10.03
C GLU A 306 -12.93 3.93 -11.43
N ASN A 307 -13.75 4.93 -11.75
CA ASN A 307 -14.41 5.08 -13.04
C ASN A 307 -13.61 5.96 -14.01
N GLY A 308 -12.44 6.45 -13.59
CA GLY A 308 -11.61 7.36 -14.38
C GLY A 308 -12.07 8.82 -14.35
N ASN A 309 -13.01 9.19 -13.49
CA ASN A 309 -13.40 10.58 -13.30
C ASN A 309 -12.42 11.27 -12.34
N PRO A 310 -12.19 12.58 -12.46
CA PRO A 310 -11.45 13.33 -11.46
C PRO A 310 -12.03 13.12 -10.06
N LYS A 311 -11.17 12.91 -9.07
CA LYS A 311 -11.54 12.91 -7.66
C LYS A 311 -12.08 14.29 -7.25
N PRO A 312 -12.89 14.36 -6.17
CA PRO A 312 -13.58 15.58 -5.77
C PRO A 312 -12.69 16.81 -5.81
N ASP A 313 -13.15 17.82 -6.54
CA ASP A 313 -12.49 19.10 -6.74
C ASP A 313 -13.31 20.19 -6.06
N ASP A 314 -12.88 20.57 -4.88
CA ASP A 314 -13.41 21.78 -4.28
C ASP A 314 -12.25 22.63 -3.79
N GLU A 315 -11.75 23.49 -4.69
CA GLU A 315 -10.75 24.52 -4.39
C GLU A 315 -11.18 25.40 -3.21
N LYS A 316 -12.50 25.53 -2.94
CA LYS A 316 -13.01 26.30 -1.79
C LYS A 316 -12.95 25.52 -0.48
N SER A 317 -12.84 24.19 -0.56
CA SER A 317 -12.77 23.30 0.60
C SER A 317 -11.34 22.96 1.02
N ILE A 318 -10.34 23.39 0.26
CA ILE A 318 -8.92 23.18 0.56
C ILE A 318 -8.23 24.53 0.84
N ASP A 319 -7.55 24.61 1.98
CA ASP A 319 -6.59 25.69 2.23
C ASP A 319 -5.29 25.41 1.46
N TRP A 320 -5.31 25.76 0.17
CA TRP A 320 -4.21 25.48 -0.74
C TRP A 320 -2.92 26.22 -0.38
N LEU A 321 -3.01 27.43 0.16
CA LEU A 321 -1.82 28.19 0.59
C LEU A 321 -1.12 27.47 1.74
N GLN A 322 -1.89 26.97 2.71
CA GLN A 322 -1.34 26.18 3.80
C GLN A 322 -0.79 24.82 3.30
N TRP A 323 -1.47 24.19 2.33
CA TRP A 323 -0.96 22.97 1.68
C TRP A 323 0.39 23.19 1.00
N LEU A 324 0.59 24.33 0.31
CA LEU A 324 1.88 24.68 -0.30
C LEU A 324 2.95 24.97 0.75
N GLY A 325 2.59 25.61 1.87
CA GLY A 325 3.52 25.95 2.94
C GLY A 325 4.61 26.90 2.45
N SER A 326 5.88 26.50 2.59
CA SER A 326 7.05 27.29 2.16
C SER A 326 7.40 27.12 0.68
N ARG A 327 6.63 26.34 -0.09
CA ARG A 327 6.94 26.03 -1.48
C ARG A 327 6.47 27.16 -2.42
N PRO A 328 7.06 27.27 -3.62
CA PRO A 328 6.63 28.30 -4.58
C PRO A 328 5.14 28.22 -4.85
N TYR A 329 4.52 29.38 -5.09
CA TYR A 329 3.10 29.41 -5.40
C TYR A 329 2.82 28.76 -6.75
N PHE A 330 1.83 27.87 -6.77
CA PHE A 330 1.23 27.33 -7.98
C PHE A 330 -0.30 27.37 -7.83
N PRO A 331 -1.06 27.52 -8.92
CA PRO A 331 -2.52 27.36 -8.86
C PRO A 331 -2.91 25.97 -8.38
N PHE A 332 -4.05 25.87 -7.69
CA PHE A 332 -4.59 24.57 -7.27
C PHE A 332 -4.84 23.68 -8.50
N SER A 333 -4.49 22.41 -8.36
CA SER A 333 -4.77 21.38 -9.36
C SER A 333 -4.94 20.05 -8.67
N ILE A 334 -6.00 19.34 -9.02
CA ILE A 334 -6.30 17.98 -8.54
C ILE A 334 -5.14 17.04 -8.84
N ASP A 335 -4.53 17.14 -10.03
CA ASP A 335 -3.36 16.32 -10.39
C ASP A 335 -2.18 16.62 -9.47
N ARG A 336 -1.89 17.91 -9.22
CA ARG A 336 -0.78 18.30 -8.36
C ARG A 336 -1.02 17.95 -6.90
N TYR A 337 -2.25 18.09 -6.41
CA TYR A 337 -2.64 17.71 -5.06
C TYR A 337 -2.54 16.19 -4.85
N TYR A 338 -3.20 15.37 -5.67
CA TYR A 338 -3.19 13.92 -5.47
C TYR A 338 -1.88 13.23 -5.90
N ASN A 339 -1.15 13.84 -6.84
CA ASN A 339 0.12 13.31 -7.35
C ASN A 339 1.30 14.21 -6.99
N TRP A 340 1.27 14.81 -5.80
CA TRP A 340 2.36 15.63 -5.29
C TRP A 340 3.74 14.94 -5.36
N THR A 341 3.79 13.60 -5.25
CA THR A 341 5.00 12.78 -5.40
C THR A 341 5.65 12.82 -6.78
N LYS A 342 4.98 13.34 -7.81
CA LYS A 342 5.58 13.59 -9.14
C LYS A 342 6.48 14.81 -9.17
N TRP A 343 6.35 15.70 -8.19
CA TRP A 343 6.92 17.03 -8.24
C TRP A 343 8.06 17.15 -7.24
N PHE A 344 9.24 17.52 -7.75
CA PHE A 344 10.41 17.79 -6.91
C PHE A 344 10.21 18.97 -5.96
N ASP A 345 9.13 19.75 -6.09
CA ASP A 345 8.75 20.77 -5.10
C ASP A 345 8.32 20.13 -3.75
N TYR A 346 7.75 18.92 -3.79
CA TYR A 346 7.07 18.29 -2.66
C TYR A 346 7.71 16.98 -2.20
N ASP A 347 8.33 16.23 -3.11
CA ASP A 347 8.84 14.88 -2.85
C ASP A 347 10.25 14.66 -3.41
N THR A 348 10.92 13.58 -2.98
CA THR A 348 12.21 13.13 -3.54
C THR A 348 12.04 11.92 -4.48
N GLY A 349 10.82 11.62 -4.88
CA GLY A 349 10.45 10.52 -5.76
C GLY A 349 10.55 9.16 -5.06
N MET A 350 10.81 8.13 -5.87
CA MET A 350 10.89 6.75 -5.40
C MET A 350 11.98 6.51 -4.36
N ILE A 351 13.01 7.35 -4.31
CA ILE A 351 14.10 7.23 -3.34
C ILE A 351 13.59 7.55 -1.93
N GLY A 352 12.97 8.71 -1.71
CA GLY A 352 12.34 9.01 -0.42
C GLY A 352 11.21 8.05 -0.10
N GLN A 353 10.40 7.71 -1.10
CA GLN A 353 9.20 6.92 -0.87
C GLN A 353 9.45 5.44 -0.56
N LEU A 354 10.34 4.75 -1.29
CA LEU A 354 10.57 3.30 -1.17
C LEU A 354 11.99 2.91 -0.78
N PHE A 355 13.03 3.59 -1.28
CA PHE A 355 14.40 3.19 -0.95
C PHE A 355 14.66 3.28 0.56
N THR A 356 14.07 4.26 1.26
CA THR A 356 14.15 4.32 2.73
C THR A 356 13.61 3.06 3.41
N HIS A 357 12.54 2.45 2.88
CA HIS A 357 11.97 1.20 3.40
C HIS A 357 12.91 0.02 3.16
N GLU A 358 13.49 -0.07 1.97
CA GLU A 358 14.42 -1.15 1.63
C GLU A 358 15.71 -1.05 2.46
N PHE A 359 16.21 0.17 2.65
CA PHE A 359 17.40 0.39 3.46
C PHE A 359 17.14 0.07 4.93
N ASP A 360 16.01 0.51 5.49
CA ASP A 360 15.64 0.18 6.87
C ASP A 360 15.39 -1.34 7.05
N ALA A 361 14.78 -2.00 6.06
CA ALA A 361 14.60 -3.45 6.01
C ALA A 361 15.92 -4.21 6.13
N VAL A 362 16.99 -3.73 5.51
CA VAL A 362 18.33 -4.31 5.65
C VAL A 362 18.97 -3.92 6.98
N ASN A 363 18.90 -2.64 7.35
CA ASN A 363 19.58 -2.12 8.52
C ASN A 363 19.01 -2.68 9.84
N GLN A 364 17.71 -2.98 9.92
CA GLN A 364 17.13 -3.63 11.09
C GLN A 364 17.64 -5.06 11.30
N LEU A 365 18.04 -5.76 10.23
CA LEU A 365 18.49 -7.16 10.28
C LEU A 365 19.97 -7.24 10.65
N LEU A 366 20.77 -6.36 10.05
CA LEU A 366 22.24 -6.48 10.08
C LEU A 366 22.93 -5.38 10.86
N ARG A 367 22.21 -4.32 11.25
CA ARG A 367 22.75 -3.14 11.94
C ARG A 367 23.98 -2.58 11.20
N ILE A 368 23.92 -2.54 9.87
CA ILE A 368 25.02 -2.08 9.00
C ILE A 368 25.37 -0.60 9.21
N GLY A 369 24.45 0.20 9.74
CA GLY A 369 24.65 1.62 9.98
C GLY A 369 24.74 2.43 8.68
N ILE A 370 25.50 3.52 8.72
CA ILE A 370 25.69 4.41 7.56
C ILE A 370 26.75 3.78 6.64
N PRO A 371 26.48 3.60 5.33
CA PRO A 371 27.45 3.03 4.40
C PRO A 371 28.66 3.97 4.25
N LYS A 372 29.87 3.39 4.15
CA LYS A 372 31.11 4.16 3.93
C LYS A 372 31.12 4.93 2.61
N THR A 373 30.50 4.35 1.59
CA THR A 373 30.40 4.92 0.24
C THR A 373 29.09 4.45 -0.40
N ALA A 374 28.45 5.31 -1.19
CA ALA A 374 27.28 4.99 -1.98
C ALA A 374 27.51 5.41 -3.44
N ILE A 375 26.98 4.62 -4.38
CA ILE A 375 26.94 4.94 -5.81
C ILE A 375 25.49 4.75 -6.25
N SER A 376 24.97 5.71 -7.01
CA SER A 376 23.65 5.63 -7.62
C SER A 376 23.74 5.90 -9.11
N SER A 377 22.94 5.19 -9.88
CA SER A 377 22.71 5.44 -11.30
C SER A 377 21.21 5.46 -11.52
N GLY A 378 20.72 6.47 -12.23
CA GLY A 378 19.31 6.65 -12.50
C GLY A 378 19.08 7.34 -13.84
N GLY A 379 17.87 7.19 -14.37
CA GLY A 379 17.46 7.85 -15.60
C GLY A 379 15.96 7.67 -15.84
N VAL A 380 15.38 8.56 -16.65
CA VAL A 380 14.03 8.36 -17.17
C VAL A 380 14.14 7.45 -18.38
N GLN A 381 13.79 6.17 -18.20
CA GLN A 381 13.80 5.22 -19.31
C GLN A 381 12.51 5.41 -20.12
N ILE A 382 12.54 6.38 -21.04
CA ILE A 382 11.46 6.55 -22.03
C ILE A 382 11.60 5.40 -23.03
N SER A 383 10.81 4.34 -22.88
CA SER A 383 10.63 3.40 -23.97
C SER A 383 9.96 4.18 -25.12
N ASN A 384 10.63 4.28 -26.26
CA ASN A 384 10.14 4.95 -27.47
C ASN A 384 8.87 4.28 -28.00
N VAL A 385 7.73 4.56 -27.38
CA VAL A 385 6.42 4.43 -28.01
C VAL A 385 6.10 5.82 -28.54
N HIS A 386 6.09 5.93 -29.87
CA HIS A 386 5.88 7.18 -30.60
C HIS A 386 4.69 7.97 -30.03
N LEU A 387 4.97 9.12 -29.43
CA LEU A 387 3.96 10.15 -29.17
C LEU A 387 4.40 11.40 -29.94
N LYS A 388 3.59 11.77 -30.94
CA LYS A 388 3.71 13.03 -31.66
C LYS A 388 3.64 14.17 -30.65
N ARG A 389 4.64 15.05 -30.69
CA ARG A 389 4.57 16.38 -30.11
C ARG A 389 3.60 17.21 -30.95
N GLU A 390 2.57 17.74 -30.33
CA GLU A 390 2.00 19.06 -30.67
C GLU A 390 2.01 19.91 -29.41
#